data_AF-A0A7Y2UZ11-F1
#
_entry.id   AF-A0A7Y2UZ11-F1
#
_cell.length_a   1.000
_cell.length_b   1.000
_cell.length_c   1.000
_cell.angle_alpha   90.00
_cell.angle_beta   90.00
_cell.angle_gamma   90.00
#
_symmetry.space_group_name_H-M   'P 1'
#
loop_
_entity.id
_entity.type
_entity.pdbx_description
1 polymer ?
#
loop_
_entity_poly.entity_id
_entity_poly.type
_entity_poly.pdbx_seq_one_letter_code
_entity_poly.pdbx_strand_id
1 'polypeptide(L)'
;MKQFILCGVLLFLLTSCELWENGKVTDPQDYNTYLQAGPSTTSSKYFRLWNSKIKPDSLQLSSFGIVAGQYNSFFQATGEITYLKKAETALTKAVDIAA
;
A
#
# COMPACT_ATOMS: atom_id res chain seq x y z
N MET A 1 54.33 28.90 -9.70
CA MET A 1 53.48 29.56 -8.68
C MET A 1 51.99 29.43 -8.97
N LYS A 2 51.49 29.84 -10.14
CA LYS A 2 50.07 29.70 -10.54
C LYS A 2 49.51 28.27 -10.46
N GLN A 3 50.31 27.26 -10.83
CA GLN A 3 49.97 25.83 -10.73
C GLN A 3 49.80 25.35 -9.27
N PHE A 4 50.64 25.87 -8.34
CA PHE A 4 50.55 25.53 -6.92
C PHE A 4 49.33 26.18 -6.25
N ILE A 5 48.98 27.40 -6.67
CA ILE A 5 47.75 28.07 -6.21
C ILE A 5 46.51 27.31 -6.71
N LEU A 6 46.52 26.85 -7.97
CA LEU A 6 45.42 26.05 -8.52
C LEU A 6 45.24 24.72 -7.76
N CYS A 7 46.34 24.02 -7.45
CA CYS A 7 46.28 22.81 -6.63
C CYS A 7 45.80 23.09 -5.20
N GLY A 8 46.21 24.21 -4.59
CA GLY A 8 45.74 24.60 -3.26
C GLY A 8 44.24 24.87 -3.21
N VAL A 9 43.70 25.55 -4.23
CA VAL A 9 42.26 25.80 -4.35
C VAL A 9 41.48 24.51 -4.60
N LEU A 10 42.00 23.60 -5.43
CA LEU A 10 41.38 22.30 -5.68
C LEU A 10 41.32 21.44 -4.40
N LEU A 11 42.38 21.44 -3.60
CA LEU A 11 42.40 20.71 -2.32
C LEU A 11 41.37 21.26 -1.33
N PHE A 12 41.23 22.60 -1.28
CA PHE A 12 40.30 23.27 -0.37
C PHE A 12 38.83 23.00 -0.73
N LEU A 13 38.54 22.86 -2.03
CA LEU A 13 37.21 22.50 -2.53
C LEU A 13 36.83 21.04 -2.24
N LEU A 14 37.82 20.15 -2.09
CA LEU A 14 37.56 18.74 -1.73
C LEU A 14 37.25 18.56 -0.24
N THR A 15 37.77 19.43 0.63
CA THR A 15 37.54 19.36 2.08
C THR A 15 36.26 20.06 2.54
N SER A 16 35.64 20.89 1.70
CA SER A 16 34.40 21.61 2.06
C SER A 16 33.12 20.77 1.90
N CYS A 17 33.24 19.53 1.43
CA CYS A 17 32.14 18.59 1.48
C CYS A 17 32.06 18.04 2.91
N GLU A 18 31.43 18.80 3.80
CA GLU A 18 30.89 18.21 5.01
C GLU A 18 29.84 17.21 4.57
N LEU A 19 30.25 15.94 4.49
CA LEU A 19 29.39 14.79 4.73
C LEU A 19 28.91 14.93 6.16
N TRP A 20 28.04 15.90 6.42
CA TRP A 20 27.12 15.79 7.53
C TRP A 20 26.43 14.47 7.27
N GLU A 21 26.81 13.46 8.03
CA GLU A 21 25.91 12.37 8.36
C GLU A 21 24.64 13.10 8.74
N ASN A 22 23.64 13.08 7.84
CA ASN A 22 22.37 13.73 8.04
C ASN A 22 21.93 13.25 9.41
N GLY A 23 22.13 14.09 10.44
CA GLY A 23 22.16 13.64 11.82
C GLY A 23 20.89 12.86 12.02
N LYS A 24 21.00 11.56 12.32
CA LYS A 24 19.89 10.63 12.31
C LYS A 24 18.79 11.23 13.19
N VAL A 25 17.85 11.96 12.60
CA VAL A 25 16.92 12.83 13.35
C VAL A 25 16.02 11.94 14.21
N THR A 26 15.78 10.73 13.72
CA THR A 26 14.98 9.69 14.38
C THR A 26 15.47 8.30 13.99
N ASP A 27 15.28 7.31 14.86
CA ASP A 27 15.49 5.91 14.50
C ASP A 27 14.25 5.39 13.75
N PRO A 28 14.40 4.88 12.50
CA PRO A 28 13.29 4.22 11.80
C PRO A 28 12.61 3.13 12.64
N GLN A 29 13.35 2.46 13.53
CA GLN A 29 12.81 1.43 14.42
C GLN A 29 11.76 1.97 15.40
N ASP A 30 11.88 3.23 15.84
CA ASP A 30 10.95 3.86 16.79
C ASP A 30 9.55 4.03 16.17
N TYR A 31 9.49 4.13 14.85
CA TYR A 31 8.25 4.29 14.10
C TYR A 31 7.60 2.96 13.72
N ASN A 32 8.33 1.83 13.75
CA ASN A 32 7.78 0.53 13.35
C ASN A 32 6.54 0.12 14.16
N THR A 33 6.42 0.53 15.42
CA THR A 33 5.20 0.28 16.24
C THR A 33 3.96 1.01 15.68
N TYR A 34 4.15 2.17 15.05
CA TYR A 34 3.08 2.96 14.45
C TYR A 34 2.88 2.64 12.97
N LEU A 35 3.91 2.13 12.31
CA LEU A 35 3.89 1.64 10.94
C LEU A 35 3.48 0.17 10.83
N GLN A 36 3.24 -0.51 11.96
CA GLN A 36 2.70 -1.86 11.99
C GLN A 36 1.32 -1.86 11.31
N ALA A 37 1.34 -2.14 10.00
CA ALA A 37 0.32 -2.91 9.33
C ALA A 37 0.33 -4.31 9.96
N GLY A 38 -0.21 -4.43 11.18
CA GLY A 38 -0.50 -5.72 11.77
C GLY A 38 -1.31 -6.57 10.77
N PRO A 39 -1.30 -7.91 10.88
CA PRO A 39 -1.89 -8.79 9.87
C PRO A 39 -3.31 -8.33 9.56
N SER A 40 -3.49 -7.69 8.39
CA SER A 40 -4.78 -7.18 7.99
C SER A 40 -5.65 -8.39 7.74
N THR A 41 -6.70 -8.54 8.54
CA THR A 41 -7.59 -9.68 8.43
C THR A 41 -8.34 -9.58 7.11
N THR A 42 -7.93 -10.36 6.12
CA THR A 42 -8.55 -10.43 4.78
C THR A 42 -9.79 -11.32 4.76
N SER A 43 -10.37 -11.56 5.94
CA SER A 43 -11.58 -12.34 6.12
C SER A 43 -12.25 -11.96 7.44
N SER A 44 -13.57 -11.93 7.42
CA SER A 44 -14.42 -11.71 8.59
C SER A 44 -15.59 -12.69 8.57
N LYS A 45 -16.23 -12.94 9.71
CA LYS A 45 -17.46 -13.76 9.76
C LYS A 45 -18.54 -13.18 8.83
N TYR A 46 -18.62 -11.85 8.76
CA TYR A 46 -19.52 -11.12 7.89
C TYR A 46 -19.20 -11.38 6.41
N PHE A 47 -17.93 -11.22 6.01
CA PHE A 47 -17.48 -11.52 4.64
C PHE A 47 -17.81 -12.96 4.25
N ARG A 48 -17.48 -13.95 5.09
CA ARG A 48 -17.75 -15.36 4.79
C ARG A 48 -19.24 -15.64 4.63
N LEU A 49 -20.08 -15.05 5.48
CA LEU A 49 -21.53 -15.19 5.40
C LEU A 49 -22.05 -14.69 4.05
N TRP A 50 -21.69 -13.49 3.64
CA TRP A 50 -22.18 -12.92 2.38
C TRP A 50 -21.57 -13.58 1.14
N ASN A 51 -20.27 -13.91 1.20
CA ASN A 51 -19.60 -14.62 0.13
C ASN A 51 -20.17 -16.03 -0.08
N SER A 52 -20.57 -16.74 0.99
CA SER A 52 -21.22 -18.05 0.88
C SER A 52 -22.58 -18.03 0.17
N LYS A 53 -23.20 -16.85 0.04
CA LYS A 53 -24.46 -16.69 -0.68
C LYS A 53 -24.27 -16.53 -2.19
N ILE A 54 -23.04 -16.30 -2.66
CA ILE A 54 -22.70 -16.21 -4.08
C ILE A 54 -22.33 -17.60 -4.59
N LYS A 55 -23.26 -18.20 -5.34
CA LYS A 55 -23.07 -19.42 -6.15
C LYS A 55 -22.70 -19.08 -7.60
N PRO A 56 -22.18 -20.03 -8.39
CA PRO A 56 -21.83 -19.78 -9.81
C PRO A 56 -22.98 -19.22 -10.66
N ASP A 57 -24.21 -19.62 -10.35
CA ASP A 57 -25.46 -19.22 -11.01
C ASP A 57 -26.23 -18.14 -10.23
N SER A 58 -25.60 -17.48 -9.27
CA SER A 58 -26.27 -16.58 -8.33
C SER A 58 -26.68 -15.26 -8.97
N LEU A 59 -27.92 -14.85 -8.72
CA LEU A 59 -28.45 -13.52 -9.03
C LEU A 59 -28.57 -12.63 -7.77
N GLN A 60 -27.82 -12.96 -6.71
CA GLN A 60 -27.91 -12.25 -5.43
C GLN A 60 -27.21 -10.89 -5.47
N LEU A 61 -27.89 -9.92 -6.07
CA LEU A 61 -27.42 -8.54 -6.27
C LEU A 61 -26.85 -7.91 -4.98
N SER A 62 -27.57 -8.03 -3.86
CA SER A 62 -27.14 -7.47 -2.57
C SER A 62 -25.86 -8.13 -2.05
N SER A 63 -25.73 -9.45 -2.19
CA SER A 63 -24.55 -10.19 -1.78
C SER A 63 -23.31 -9.77 -2.58
N PHE A 64 -23.44 -9.52 -3.88
CA PHE A 64 -22.35 -9.01 -4.72
C PHE A 64 -21.88 -7.62 -4.27
N GLY A 65 -22.80 -6.68 -4.03
CA GLY A 65 -22.44 -5.34 -3.54
C GLY A 65 -21.73 -5.36 -2.18
N ILE A 66 -22.21 -6.20 -1.25
CA ILE A 66 -21.60 -6.33 0.07
C ILE A 66 -20.19 -6.95 -0.02
N VAL A 67 -20.03 -8.02 -0.81
CA VAL A 67 -18.75 -8.70 -1.01
C VAL A 67 -17.74 -7.79 -1.71
N ALA A 68 -18.17 -7.00 -2.69
CA ALA A 68 -17.34 -5.98 -3.33
C ALA A 68 -16.80 -4.95 -2.34
N GLY A 69 -17.67 -4.44 -1.45
CA GLY A 69 -17.27 -3.51 -0.39
C GLY A 69 -16.23 -4.12 0.56
N GLN A 70 -16.39 -5.38 0.94
CA GLN A 70 -15.41 -6.08 1.78
C GLN A 70 -14.06 -6.26 1.07
N TYR A 71 -14.06 -6.59 -0.23
CA TYR A 71 -12.83 -6.65 -1.02
C TYR A 71 -12.11 -5.30 -1.11
N ASN A 72 -12.85 -4.20 -1.27
CA ASN A 72 -12.25 -2.86 -1.23
C ASN A 72 -11.61 -2.58 0.14
N SER A 73 -12.26 -2.94 1.25
CA SER A 73 -11.66 -2.82 2.59
C SER A 73 -10.38 -3.66 2.74
N PHE A 74 -10.32 -4.86 2.16
CA PHE A 74 -9.09 -5.67 2.16
C PHE A 74 -7.98 -5.00 1.37
N PHE A 75 -8.28 -4.41 0.20
CA PHE A 75 -7.29 -3.62 -0.55
C PHE A 75 -6.77 -2.43 0.28
N GLN A 76 -7.64 -1.65 0.92
CA GLN A 76 -7.23 -0.54 1.77
C GLN A 76 -6.33 -0.97 2.93
N ALA A 77 -6.57 -2.17 3.48
CA ALA A 77 -5.81 -2.69 4.61
C ALA A 77 -4.50 -3.42 4.22
N THR A 78 -4.35 -3.86 2.97
CA THR A 78 -3.22 -4.70 2.52
C THR A 78 -2.35 -4.05 1.44
N GLY A 79 -2.92 -3.14 0.64
CA GLY A 79 -2.33 -2.69 -0.62
C GLY A 79 -2.33 -3.75 -1.73
N GLU A 80 -2.86 -4.96 -1.49
CA GLU A 80 -2.87 -6.07 -2.45
C GLU A 80 -3.89 -5.84 -3.56
N ILE A 81 -3.42 -5.49 -4.76
CA ILE A 81 -4.25 -5.20 -5.95
C ILE A 81 -5.22 -6.33 -6.32
N THR A 82 -4.92 -7.57 -5.93
CA THR A 82 -5.81 -8.72 -6.13
C THR A 82 -7.19 -8.49 -5.51
N TYR A 83 -7.29 -7.79 -4.38
CA TYR A 83 -8.58 -7.48 -3.77
C TYR A 83 -9.33 -6.39 -4.54
N LEU A 84 -8.63 -5.42 -5.12
CA LEU A 84 -9.26 -4.40 -5.96
C LEU A 84 -9.92 -5.05 -7.20
N LYS A 85 -9.22 -5.96 -7.87
CA LYS A 85 -9.76 -6.71 -9.02
C LYS A 85 -10.98 -7.58 -8.65
N LYS A 86 -10.96 -8.20 -7.46
CA LYS A 86 -12.10 -8.97 -6.95
C LYS A 86 -13.31 -8.08 -6.64
N ALA A 87 -13.08 -6.86 -6.13
CA ALA A 87 -14.15 -5.89 -5.92
C ALA A 87 -14.80 -5.48 -7.25
N GLU A 88 -13.98 -5.13 -8.25
CA GLU A 88 -14.44 -4.80 -9.60
C GLU A 88 -15.27 -5.95 -10.20
N THR A 89 -14.75 -7.18 -10.18
CA THR A 89 -15.45 -8.36 -10.72
C THR A 89 -16.84 -8.55 -10.09
N ALA A 90 -16.94 -8.38 -8.76
CA ALA A 90 -18.21 -8.52 -8.06
C ALA A 90 -19.19 -7.38 -8.42
N LEU A 91 -18.71 -6.14 -8.60
CA LEU A 91 -19.53 -5.01 -9.04
C LEU A 91 -20.00 -5.16 -10.48
N THR A 92 -19.14 -5.59 -11.40
CA THR A 92 -19.52 -5.87 -12.79
C THR A 92 -20.65 -6.89 -12.82
N LYS A 93 -20.53 -7.98 -12.05
CA LYS A 93 -21.59 -8.98 -11.97
C LYS A 93 -22.90 -8.43 -11.38
N ALA A 94 -22.81 -7.55 -10.38
CA ALA A 94 -23.98 -6.87 -9.82
C ALA A 94 -24.68 -5.99 -10.88
N VAL A 95 -23.91 -5.25 -11.68
CA VAL A 95 -24.43 -4.43 -12.78
C VAL A 95 -25.10 -5.31 -13.84
N ASP A 96 -24.47 -6.41 -14.24
CA ASP A 96 -25.03 -7.35 -15.22
C ASP A 96 -26.37 -7.95 -14.78
N ILE A 97 -26.59 -8.11 -13.47
CA ILE A 97 -27.85 -8.61 -12.91
C ILE A 97 -28.93 -7.51 -12.87
N ALA A 98 -28.52 -6.25 -12.72
CA ALA A 98 -29.42 -5.12 -12.57
C ALA A 98 -29.87 -4.48 -13.89
N ALA A 99 -29.12 -4.70 -14.97
CA ALA A 99 -29.41 -4.23 -16.33
C ALA A 99 -30.54 -5.04 -16.99
#